data_AF-T0YZL1-F1
#
_entry.id   AF-T0YZL1-F1
#
_cell.length_a   1.000
_cell.length_b   1.000
_cell.length_c   1.000
_cell.angle_alpha   90.00
_cell.angle_beta   90.00
_cell.angle_gamma   90.00
#
_symmetry.space_group_name_H-M   'P 1'
#
loop_
_entity.id
_entity.type
_entity.pdbx_description
1 polymer ?
#
loop_
_entity_poly.entity_id
_entity_poly.type
_entity_poly.pdbx_seq_one_letter_code
_entity_poly.pdbx_strand_id
1 'polypeptide(L)'
;AVHCVIIGFGLHDCEHKLIFDYANPKAEPSIVEARNINPYLVDAPDVLLSNRSEPICNVPRMSWGNKPADGGHLILSPEERAALLEREAAAAKFIRRYMSGGDFIKGDERWCLWLVDASPQELKALPLVMARVEAVRAARLASSAASTRDYAQYPTRFRQIAQPATDYLAIPEVSSE
;
A
#
# COMPACT_ATOMS: atom_id res chain seq x y z
N ALA A 1 -11.87 10.58 10.79
CA ALA A 1 -13.34 10.52 10.62
C ALA A 1 -13.71 9.08 10.29
N VAL A 2 -14.88 8.62 10.69
CA VAL A 2 -15.44 7.31 10.27
C VAL A 2 -16.68 7.58 9.42
N HIS A 3 -16.94 6.71 8.44
CA HIS A 3 -18.19 6.72 7.68
C HIS A 3 -19.08 5.58 8.21
N CYS A 4 -20.38 5.81 8.24
CA CYS A 4 -21.36 4.88 8.78
C CYS A 4 -22.43 4.58 7.73
N VAL A 5 -23.04 3.42 7.85
CA VAL A 5 -24.28 3.05 7.15
C VAL A 5 -25.31 2.60 8.17
N ILE A 6 -26.59 2.76 7.85
CA ILE A 6 -27.71 2.28 8.67
C ILE A 6 -28.48 1.25 7.84
N ILE A 7 -28.62 0.04 8.39
CA ILE A 7 -29.27 -1.08 7.68
C ILE A 7 -30.47 -1.53 8.52
N GLY A 8 -31.67 -1.20 8.05
CA GLY A 8 -32.90 -1.80 8.54
C GLY A 8 -33.13 -3.14 7.85
N PHE A 9 -33.25 -4.23 8.61
CA PHE A 9 -33.49 -5.57 8.09
C PHE A 9 -34.48 -6.34 8.96
N GLY A 10 -35.08 -7.38 8.39
CA GLY A 10 -36.04 -8.24 9.07
C GLY A 10 -36.10 -9.64 8.43
N LEU A 11 -36.93 -10.51 8.98
CA LEU A 11 -37.13 -11.88 8.46
C LEU A 11 -38.15 -11.95 7.31
N HIS A 12 -38.76 -10.83 6.95
CA HIS A 12 -39.79 -10.72 5.92
C HIS A 12 -39.40 -9.64 4.93
N ASP A 13 -39.85 -9.78 3.68
CA ASP A 13 -39.67 -8.76 2.67
C ASP A 13 -40.58 -7.55 2.94
N CYS A 14 -40.19 -6.39 2.42
CA CYS A 14 -40.95 -5.14 2.52
C CYS A 14 -41.42 -4.71 1.12
N GLU A 15 -42.71 -4.36 0.99
CA GLU A 15 -43.26 -3.86 -0.28
C GLU A 15 -42.66 -2.51 -0.69
N HIS A 16 -42.34 -1.65 0.29
CA HIS A 16 -41.78 -0.33 0.06
C HIS A 16 -40.37 -0.24 0.66
N LYS A 17 -39.35 -0.40 -0.19
CA LYS A 17 -37.94 -0.28 0.20
C LYS A 17 -37.47 1.15 -0.09
N LEU A 18 -36.80 1.76 0.89
CA LEU A 18 -36.28 3.13 0.80
C LEU A 18 -34.77 3.13 1.02
N ILE A 19 -34.05 3.86 0.18
CA ILE A 19 -32.64 4.19 0.34
C ILE A 19 -32.54 5.66 0.73
N PHE A 20 -31.75 5.95 1.77
CA PHE A 20 -31.42 7.30 2.19
C PHE A 20 -30.06 7.66 1.60
N ASP A 21 -30.07 8.45 0.53
CA ASP A 21 -28.87 8.84 -0.21
C ASP A 21 -28.39 10.24 0.21
N TYR A 22 -27.08 10.45 0.15
CA TYR A 22 -26.43 11.65 0.68
C TYR A 22 -25.54 12.28 -0.40
N ALA A 23 -25.90 13.48 -0.86
CA ALA A 23 -25.09 14.23 -1.83
C ALA A 23 -23.65 14.50 -1.36
N ASN A 24 -23.44 14.55 -0.04
CA ASN A 24 -22.14 14.44 0.61
C ASN A 24 -22.33 13.88 2.04
N PRO A 25 -21.27 13.37 2.70
CA PRO A 25 -21.39 12.70 4.01
C PRO A 25 -21.96 13.53 5.17
N LYS A 26 -22.14 14.85 4.99
CA LYS A 26 -22.68 15.77 6.00
C LYS A 26 -24.04 16.36 5.63
N ALA A 27 -24.57 16.05 4.45
CA ALA A 27 -25.86 16.53 4.01
C ALA A 27 -27.01 15.83 4.75
N GLU A 28 -28.20 16.42 4.70
CA GLU A 28 -29.44 15.69 5.00
C GLU A 28 -29.71 14.67 3.87
N PRO A 29 -30.29 13.49 4.18
CA PRO A 29 -30.55 12.49 3.17
C PRO A 29 -31.70 12.87 2.25
N SER A 30 -31.58 12.51 0.97
CA SER A 30 -32.72 12.38 0.07
C SER A 30 -33.21 10.93 0.04
N ILE A 31 -34.53 10.75 -0.01
CA ILE A 31 -35.16 9.43 -0.04
C ILE A 31 -35.33 8.98 -1.48
N VAL A 32 -34.91 7.75 -1.77
CA VAL A 32 -35.06 7.09 -3.07
C VAL A 32 -35.85 5.79 -2.87
N GLU A 33 -36.93 5.61 -3.61
CA GLU A 33 -37.64 4.32 -3.66
C GLU A 33 -36.81 3.30 -4.44
N ALA A 34 -36.70 2.09 -3.91
CA ALA A 34 -35.95 0.99 -4.51
C ALA A 34 -36.83 -0.24 -4.70
N ARG A 35 -36.56 -1.03 -5.74
CA ARG A 35 -37.22 -2.34 -5.95
C ARG A 35 -36.56 -3.43 -5.12
N ASN A 36 -35.24 -3.39 -5.01
CA ASN A 36 -34.46 -4.29 -4.16
C ASN A 36 -33.27 -3.55 -3.57
N ILE A 37 -32.98 -3.70 -2.29
CA ILE A 37 -31.76 -3.16 -1.70
C ILE A 37 -30.76 -4.31 -1.58
N ASN A 38 -29.76 -4.34 -2.46
CA ASN A 38 -28.79 -5.44 -2.47
C ASN A 38 -27.78 -5.33 -1.30
N PRO A 39 -26.87 -6.30 -1.10
CA PRO A 39 -25.87 -6.27 -0.04
C PRO A 39 -24.88 -5.08 -0.08
N TYR A 40 -24.84 -4.34 -1.20
CA TYR A 40 -24.05 -3.13 -1.38
C TYR A 40 -24.89 -1.84 -1.20
N LEU A 41 -26.13 -1.97 -0.72
CA LEU A 41 -27.06 -0.88 -0.42
C LEU A 41 -27.48 -0.05 -1.63
N VAL A 42 -27.61 -0.69 -2.80
CA VAL A 42 -28.06 -0.05 -4.04
C VAL A 42 -29.27 -0.77 -4.65
N ASP A 43 -30.05 -0.05 -5.48
CA ASP A 43 -31.21 -0.62 -6.19
C ASP A 43 -30.79 -1.52 -7.36
N ALA A 44 -30.46 -2.78 -7.06
CA ALA A 44 -29.94 -3.75 -8.02
C ALA A 44 -30.21 -5.19 -7.57
N PRO A 45 -30.00 -6.21 -8.45
CA PRO A 45 -30.06 -7.61 -8.05
C PRO A 45 -29.00 -8.03 -7.01
N ASP A 46 -29.27 -9.14 -6.31
CA ASP A 46 -28.38 -9.73 -5.30
C ASP A 46 -27.22 -10.52 -5.93
N VAL A 47 -26.28 -9.79 -6.53
CA VAL A 47 -25.05 -10.36 -7.09
C VAL A 47 -23.88 -10.05 -6.16
N LEU A 48 -23.27 -11.09 -5.57
CA LEU A 48 -22.09 -10.96 -4.72
C LEU A 48 -20.81 -11.12 -5.52
N LEU A 49 -19.85 -10.23 -5.29
CA LEU A 49 -18.51 -10.30 -5.89
C LEU A 49 -17.55 -11.06 -4.96
N SER A 50 -17.13 -12.25 -5.36
CA SER A 50 -16.13 -13.03 -4.64
C SER A 50 -14.69 -12.60 -5.00
N ASN A 51 -13.78 -12.63 -4.02
CA ASN A 51 -12.35 -12.44 -4.27
C ASN A 51 -11.80 -13.49 -5.24
N ARG A 52 -10.86 -13.07 -6.10
CA ARG A 52 -10.21 -13.92 -7.11
C ARG A 52 -8.72 -13.63 -7.15
N SER A 53 -7.93 -14.68 -7.37
CA SER A 53 -6.49 -14.55 -7.64
C SER A 53 -6.17 -14.34 -9.12
N GLU A 54 -7.13 -14.62 -10.01
CA GLU A 54 -6.94 -14.59 -11.47
C GLU A 54 -8.01 -13.74 -12.18
N PRO A 55 -7.61 -12.95 -13.20
CA PRO A 55 -8.55 -12.21 -14.04
C PRO A 55 -9.62 -13.10 -14.66
N ILE A 56 -10.80 -12.52 -14.89
CA ILE A 56 -11.94 -13.20 -15.49
C ILE A 56 -11.92 -13.13 -17.02
N CYS A 57 -11.17 -12.17 -17.56
CA CYS A 57 -11.03 -11.89 -18.98
C CYS A 57 -9.54 -11.82 -19.35
N ASN A 58 -9.27 -11.74 -20.65
CA ASN A 58 -7.91 -11.71 -21.18
C ASN A 58 -7.23 -10.35 -20.94
N VAL A 59 -6.72 -10.14 -19.74
CA VAL A 59 -5.95 -8.96 -19.33
C VAL A 59 -4.70 -9.37 -18.54
N PRO A 60 -3.63 -8.55 -18.54
CA PRO A 60 -2.44 -8.83 -17.74
C PRO A 60 -2.74 -8.93 -16.25
N ARG A 61 -1.99 -9.79 -15.54
CA ARG A 61 -2.08 -9.87 -14.07
C ARG A 61 -1.56 -8.58 -13.44
N MET A 62 -2.31 -8.09 -12.46
CA MET A 62 -1.86 -7.02 -11.59
C MET A 62 -0.98 -7.60 -10.47
N SER A 63 0.06 -6.87 -10.08
CA SER A 63 0.91 -7.21 -8.94
C SER A 63 0.76 -6.15 -7.85
N TRP A 64 0.70 -6.60 -6.60
CA TRP A 64 0.77 -5.68 -5.47
C TRP A 64 2.22 -5.20 -5.29
N GLY A 65 2.39 -3.89 -5.08
CA GLY A 65 3.69 -3.22 -5.08
C GLY A 65 4.65 -3.67 -3.98
N ASN A 66 5.88 -3.16 -4.04
CA ASN A 66 6.90 -3.49 -3.04
C ASN A 66 6.51 -2.94 -1.65
N LYS A 67 6.61 -3.75 -0.59
CA LYS A 67 6.31 -3.35 0.80
C LYS A 67 7.58 -3.42 1.63
N PRO A 68 8.11 -2.28 2.14
CA PRO A 68 9.36 -2.27 2.91
C PRO A 68 9.26 -3.02 4.25
N ALA A 69 8.26 -2.68 5.07
CA ALA A 69 8.12 -3.10 6.48
C ALA A 69 9.45 -2.98 7.25
N ASP A 70 10.03 -1.78 7.19
CA ASP A 70 11.42 -1.47 7.50
C ASP A 70 11.57 -0.44 8.65
N GLY A 71 10.45 0.02 9.23
CA GLY A 71 10.47 1.10 10.23
C GLY A 71 10.81 2.47 9.65
N GLY A 72 10.80 2.64 8.32
CA GLY A 72 11.21 3.88 7.64
C GLY A 72 12.72 4.05 7.49
N HIS A 73 13.52 3.00 7.72
CA HIS A 73 14.97 3.10 7.68
C HIS A 73 15.58 2.94 6.28
N LEU A 74 14.87 2.32 5.34
CA LEU A 74 15.30 2.18 3.94
C LEU A 74 14.68 3.22 3.00
N ILE A 75 13.70 3.98 3.47
CA ILE A 75 13.10 5.10 2.73
C ILE A 75 13.84 6.38 3.12
N LEU A 76 14.08 7.23 2.14
CA LEU A 76 14.84 8.47 2.27
C LEU A 76 14.05 9.64 1.67
N SER A 77 14.06 10.77 2.38
CA SER A 77 13.75 12.06 1.77
C SER A 77 14.87 12.50 0.80
N PRO A 78 14.64 13.51 -0.05
CA PRO A 78 15.69 14.10 -0.88
C PRO A 78 16.90 14.59 -0.07
N GLU A 79 16.64 15.19 1.10
CA GLU A 79 17.67 15.71 2.00
C GLU A 79 18.47 14.56 2.65
N GLU A 80 17.78 13.52 3.12
CA GLU A 80 18.44 12.34 3.68
C GLU A 80 19.31 11.62 2.64
N ARG A 81 18.83 11.54 1.39
CA ARG A 81 19.61 11.01 0.27
C ARG A 81 20.86 11.86 0.02
N ALA A 82 20.72 13.18 -0.05
CA ALA A 82 21.84 14.07 -0.30
C ALA A 82 22.92 13.93 0.80
N ALA A 83 22.50 13.98 2.07
CA ALA A 83 23.38 13.83 3.22
C ALA A 83 24.07 12.45 3.25
N LEU A 84 23.38 11.38 2.86
CA LEU A 84 23.98 10.05 2.75
C LEU A 84 25.06 10.02 1.66
N LEU A 85 24.78 10.59 0.49
CA LEU A 85 25.70 10.56 -0.65
C LEU A 85 26.93 11.45 -0.47
N GLU A 86 26.82 12.53 0.29
CA GLU A 86 27.96 13.37 0.65
C GLU A 86 28.98 12.58 1.49
N ARG A 87 28.50 11.68 2.35
CA ARG A 87 29.33 10.89 3.27
C ARG A 87 29.72 9.53 2.70
N GLU A 88 28.86 8.95 1.89
CA GLU A 88 29.00 7.61 1.30
C GLU A 88 28.58 7.60 -0.17
N ALA A 89 29.37 8.25 -1.02
CA ALA A 89 29.09 8.34 -2.46
C ALA A 89 28.90 6.96 -3.13
N ALA A 90 29.58 5.92 -2.65
CA ALA A 90 29.45 4.56 -3.16
C ALA A 90 28.06 3.94 -2.92
N ALA A 91 27.22 4.52 -2.04
CA ALA A 91 25.83 4.11 -1.85
C ALA A 91 24.92 4.48 -3.03
N ALA A 92 25.36 5.38 -3.95
CA ALA A 92 24.56 5.85 -5.08
C ALA A 92 23.99 4.72 -5.94
N LYS A 93 24.75 3.63 -6.16
CA LYS A 93 24.29 2.48 -6.94
C LYS A 93 23.12 1.71 -6.31
N PHE A 94 22.90 1.88 -5.01
CA PHE A 94 21.82 1.25 -4.26
C PHE A 94 20.61 2.17 -4.09
N ILE A 95 20.70 3.44 -4.50
CA ILE A 95 19.61 4.38 -4.35
C ILE A 95 18.71 4.31 -5.58
N ARG A 96 17.42 4.06 -5.35
CA ARG A 96 16.39 4.05 -6.38
C ARG A 96 15.25 5.00 -6.02
N ARG A 97 14.53 5.45 -7.05
CA ARG A 97 13.30 6.20 -6.85
C ARG A 97 12.27 5.34 -6.12
N TYR A 98 11.61 5.91 -5.13
CA TYR A 98 10.53 5.24 -4.40
C TYR A 98 9.26 6.07 -4.51
N MET A 99 8.15 5.42 -4.84
CA MET A 99 6.84 6.07 -5.01
C MET A 99 5.76 5.21 -4.36
N SER A 100 5.02 5.79 -3.43
CA SER A 100 3.73 5.27 -3.00
C SER A 100 2.60 5.91 -3.81
N GLY A 101 1.35 5.47 -3.63
CA GLY A 101 0.19 6.07 -4.29
C GLY A 101 0.08 7.58 -4.05
N GLY A 102 0.36 8.04 -2.83
CA GLY A 102 0.34 9.47 -2.49
C GLY A 102 1.42 10.27 -3.23
N ASP A 103 2.64 9.75 -3.30
CA ASP A 103 3.74 10.42 -4.01
C ASP A 103 3.47 10.48 -5.51
N PHE A 104 2.94 9.38 -6.05
CA PHE A 104 2.63 9.27 -7.47
C PHE A 104 1.59 10.31 -7.90
N ILE A 105 0.56 10.53 -7.07
CA ILE A 105 -0.49 11.51 -7.34
C ILE A 105 0.05 12.95 -7.21
N LYS A 106 0.89 13.23 -6.20
CA LYS A 106 1.35 14.59 -5.89
C LYS A 106 2.64 15.00 -6.61
N GLY A 107 3.36 14.04 -7.18
CA GLY A 107 4.70 14.24 -7.73
C GLY A 107 5.80 14.35 -6.66
N ASP A 108 5.53 13.92 -5.42
CA ASP A 108 6.50 14.05 -4.32
C ASP A 108 7.76 13.21 -4.55
N GLU A 109 8.92 13.74 -4.13
CA GLU A 109 10.16 12.99 -4.15
C GLU A 109 10.39 12.11 -2.94
N ARG A 110 10.53 10.80 -3.18
CA ARG A 110 11.16 9.87 -2.24
C ARG A 110 12.13 8.93 -2.91
N TRP A 111 13.05 8.42 -2.11
CA TRP A 111 14.09 7.51 -2.52
C TRP A 111 14.11 6.30 -1.59
N CYS A 112 14.71 5.20 -2.03
CA CYS A 112 14.96 4.06 -1.17
C CYS A 112 16.34 3.45 -1.40
N LEU A 113 16.82 2.76 -0.38
CA LEU A 113 17.94 1.83 -0.46
C LEU A 113 17.43 0.47 -0.96
N TRP A 114 17.69 0.17 -2.22
CA TRP A 114 17.37 -1.10 -2.87
C TRP A 114 18.58 -2.04 -2.86
N LEU A 115 18.64 -2.93 -1.87
CA LEU A 115 19.83 -3.74 -1.55
C LEU A 115 19.68 -5.23 -1.93
N VAL A 116 18.76 -5.59 -2.83
CA VAL A 116 18.44 -7.00 -3.18
C VAL A 116 19.68 -7.77 -3.64
N ASP A 117 20.57 -7.10 -4.38
CA ASP A 117 21.77 -7.68 -5.00
C ASP A 117 23.08 -7.13 -4.39
N ALA A 118 23.00 -6.43 -3.25
CA ALA A 118 24.19 -5.88 -2.60
C ALA A 118 25.03 -6.99 -1.99
N SER A 119 26.30 -7.09 -2.37
CA SER A 119 27.21 -8.07 -1.77
C SER A 119 27.60 -7.67 -0.33
N PRO A 120 27.90 -8.64 0.55
CA PRO A 120 28.37 -8.34 1.90
C PRO A 120 29.61 -7.44 1.94
N GLN A 121 30.50 -7.58 0.95
CA GLN A 121 31.72 -6.77 0.84
C GLN A 121 31.41 -5.30 0.54
N GLU A 122 30.48 -5.04 -0.37
CA GLU A 122 30.05 -3.67 -0.68
C GLU A 122 29.37 -3.03 0.51
N LEU A 123 28.48 -3.75 1.19
CA LEU A 123 27.77 -3.24 2.37
C LEU A 123 28.73 -2.95 3.52
N LYS A 124 29.76 -3.79 3.72
CA LYS A 124 30.77 -3.56 4.77
C LYS A 124 31.55 -2.26 4.57
N ALA A 125 31.65 -1.77 3.34
CA ALA A 125 32.29 -0.49 3.02
C ALA A 125 31.35 0.72 3.20
N LEU A 126 30.09 0.51 3.59
CA LEU A 126 29.05 1.54 3.72
C LEU A 126 28.47 1.56 5.15
N PRO A 127 29.23 2.06 6.15
CA PRO A 127 28.81 2.03 7.56
C PRO A 127 27.46 2.71 7.84
N LEU A 128 27.08 3.79 7.15
CA LEU A 128 25.80 4.47 7.31
C LEU A 128 24.64 3.67 6.72
N VAL A 129 24.86 3.04 5.55
CA VAL A 129 23.88 2.08 5.00
C VAL A 129 23.72 0.90 5.96
N MET A 130 24.81 0.36 6.51
CA MET A 130 24.74 -0.73 7.48
C MET A 130 24.03 -0.33 8.77
N ALA A 131 24.23 0.89 9.27
CA ALA A 131 23.48 1.40 10.42
C ALA A 131 21.97 1.40 10.17
N ARG A 132 21.53 1.77 8.96
CA ARG A 132 20.12 1.67 8.55
C ARG A 132 19.64 0.22 8.48
N VAL A 133 20.43 -0.69 7.91
CA VAL A 133 20.11 -2.13 7.87
C VAL A 133 19.94 -2.71 9.28
N GLU A 134 20.79 -2.35 10.23
CA GLU A 134 20.64 -2.78 11.63
C GLU A 134 19.39 -2.18 12.29
N ALA A 135 19.07 -0.92 11.99
CA ALA A 135 17.82 -0.30 12.45
C ALA A 135 16.57 -1.02 11.91
N VAL A 136 16.58 -1.46 10.65
CA VAL A 136 15.53 -2.32 10.08
C VAL A 136 15.37 -3.61 10.87
N ARG A 137 16.49 -4.30 11.16
CA ARG A 137 16.48 -5.55 11.94
C ARG A 137 15.84 -5.31 13.31
N ALA A 138 16.28 -4.27 14.02
CA ALA A 138 15.75 -3.91 15.33
C ALA A 138 14.25 -3.59 15.28
N ALA A 139 13.81 -2.77 14.32
CA ALA A 139 12.41 -2.42 14.14
C ALA A 139 11.53 -3.65 13.86
N ARG A 140 12.02 -4.59 13.05
CA ARG A 140 11.30 -5.84 12.75
C ARG A 140 11.19 -6.76 13.96
N LEU A 141 12.27 -6.92 14.72
CA LEU A 141 12.28 -7.74 15.95
C LEU A 141 11.33 -7.18 17.02
N ALA A 142 11.17 -5.86 17.09
CA ALA A 142 10.25 -5.20 18.01
C ALA A 142 8.77 -5.31 17.59
N SER A 143 8.45 -5.84 16.41
CA SER A 143 7.07 -5.92 15.91
C SER A 143 6.22 -6.92 16.70
N SER A 144 4.95 -6.59 16.94
CA SER A 144 3.96 -7.49 17.53
C SER A 144 3.59 -8.66 16.61
N ALA A 145 3.70 -8.48 15.29
CA ALA A 145 3.41 -9.51 14.30
C ALA A 145 4.57 -10.49 14.14
N ALA A 146 4.33 -11.78 14.42
CA ALA A 146 5.33 -12.85 14.31
C ALA A 146 5.99 -12.87 12.93
N SER A 147 5.18 -12.78 11.87
CA SER A 147 5.66 -12.77 10.49
C SER A 147 6.55 -11.56 10.14
N THR A 148 6.47 -10.44 10.88
CA THR A 148 7.43 -9.32 10.75
C THR A 148 8.75 -9.63 11.44
N ARG A 149 8.69 -10.21 12.66
CA ARG A 149 9.88 -10.60 13.42
C ARG A 149 10.71 -11.63 12.68
N ASP A 150 10.06 -12.64 12.08
CA ASP A 150 10.73 -13.68 11.30
C ASP A 150 11.50 -13.12 10.08
N TYR A 151 11.05 -11.96 9.55
CA TYR A 151 11.68 -11.28 8.43
C TYR A 151 12.86 -10.37 8.85
N ALA A 152 13.17 -10.27 10.15
CA ALA A 152 14.35 -9.56 10.64
C ALA A 152 15.67 -10.20 10.18
N GLN A 153 15.66 -11.48 9.81
CA GLN A 153 16.81 -12.18 9.23
C GLN A 153 17.18 -11.67 7.82
N TYR A 154 16.28 -10.93 7.14
CA TYR A 154 16.49 -10.36 5.81
C TYR A 154 16.43 -8.82 5.81
N PRO A 155 17.24 -8.11 6.63
CA PRO A 155 17.08 -6.67 6.87
C PRO A 155 17.44 -5.79 5.66
N THR A 156 18.14 -6.34 4.66
CA THR A 156 18.47 -5.65 3.41
C THR A 156 17.34 -5.68 2.38
N ARG A 157 16.32 -6.52 2.59
CA ARG A 157 15.23 -6.73 1.63
C ARG A 157 13.95 -6.09 2.11
N PHE A 158 13.17 -5.57 1.17
CA PHE A 158 11.77 -5.25 1.42
C PHE A 158 11.00 -6.54 1.67
N ARG A 159 9.96 -6.47 2.50
CA ARG A 159 9.13 -7.62 2.84
C ARG A 159 8.37 -8.21 1.65
N GLN A 160 7.83 -7.34 0.80
CA GLN A 160 7.24 -7.74 -0.48
C GLN A 160 8.09 -7.12 -1.58
N ILE A 161 8.57 -7.96 -2.50
CA ILE A 161 9.30 -7.54 -3.70
C ILE A 161 8.52 -8.04 -4.91
N ALA A 162 8.03 -7.10 -5.70
CA ALA A 162 7.28 -7.32 -6.94
C ALA A 162 7.79 -6.43 -8.09
N GLN A 163 8.98 -5.84 -7.93
CA GLN A 163 9.58 -4.95 -8.93
C GLN A 163 9.82 -5.72 -10.24
N PRO A 164 9.19 -5.32 -11.36
CA PRO A 164 9.44 -5.94 -12.65
C PRO A 164 10.79 -5.48 -13.23
N ALA A 165 11.30 -6.23 -14.21
CA ALA A 165 12.49 -5.87 -14.98
C ALA A 165 12.20 -4.93 -16.16
N THR A 166 10.92 -4.65 -16.42
CA THR A 166 10.44 -3.78 -17.50
C THR A 166 9.72 -2.56 -16.92
N ASP A 167 9.47 -1.57 -17.75
CA ASP A 167 8.52 -0.50 -17.45
C ASP A 167 7.14 -1.10 -17.16
N TYR A 168 6.35 -0.39 -16.36
CA TYR A 168 5.06 -0.86 -15.87
C TYR A 168 4.08 0.29 -15.67
N LEU A 169 2.79 -0.05 -15.70
CA LEU A 169 1.70 0.85 -15.32
C LEU A 169 1.48 0.77 -13.81
N ALA A 170 1.53 1.92 -13.13
CA ALA A 170 1.23 2.04 -11.71
C ALA A 170 -0.19 2.55 -11.48
N ILE A 171 -0.90 1.96 -10.50
CA ILE A 171 -2.24 2.37 -10.10
C ILE A 171 -2.23 2.60 -8.58
N PRO A 172 -2.52 3.83 -8.10
CA PRO A 172 -2.62 4.10 -6.67
C PRO A 172 -3.72 3.27 -6.00
N GLU A 173 -3.43 2.67 -4.84
CA GLU A 173 -4.40 1.92 -4.05
C GLU A 173 -5.40 2.84 -3.33
N VAL A 174 -4.93 3.98 -2.84
CA VAL A 174 -5.75 4.99 -2.17
C VAL A 174 -5.55 6.32 -2.88
N SER A 175 -6.64 6.85 -3.41
CA SER A 175 -6.75 8.23 -3.90
C SER A 175 -7.94 8.89 -3.22
N SER A 176 -7.86 10.20 -2.98
CA SER A 176 -9.06 10.95 -2.62
C SER A 176 -10.00 10.98 -3.82
N GLU A 177 -11.27 10.74 -3.56
CA GLU A 177 -12.37 11.30 -4.35
C GLU A 177 -12.47 12.82 -4.08
#